data_AF-A0A3B5Q6H6-F1
#
_entry.id   AF-A0A3B5Q6H6-F1
#
_cell.length_a   1.000
_cell.length_b   1.000
_cell.length_c   1.000
_cell.angle_alpha   90.00
_cell.angle_beta   90.00
_cell.angle_gamma   90.00
#
_symmetry.space_group_name_H-M   'P 1'
#
loop_
_entity.id
_entity.type
_entity.pdbx_description
1 polymer ?
#
loop_
_entity_poly.entity_id
_entity_poly.type
_entity_poly.pdbx_seq_one_letter_code
_entity_poly.pdbx_strand_id
1 'polypeptide(L)'
;MDELGTVVRLEPHRCVRTGVRANGPGLVVDPGLVVVLDPLGHRVELTPCRTKSRMAKRVAVVLAGCGVYDGSEIHEASAVLVHLSRGGATVQMFAPNVDQMHVVNHLKGEPSEEKRNVLVESARLARGNIQDLSKLSTKDHDAIIFPGGFGAAKNLCTWAVQGKDCSVNNEVKAALQAFHSEGKPIGLCCISPVLAAKVLPGCEVTVGIEKDSKYPDTAGTAEAINQLGCKHVSKGVGESHVDEKNKLVTTCAFMCDAPIHEIFDGIGSMVQGVLKMA
;
A
#
# COMPACT_ATOMS: atom_id res chain seq x y z
N MET A 1 -12.56 0.88 47.00
CA MET A 1 -11.59 1.06 45.89
C MET A 1 -11.44 -0.32 45.26
N ASP A 2 -11.46 -0.35 43.92
CA ASP A 2 -11.46 -1.51 43.02
C ASP A 2 -12.83 -1.82 42.38
N GLU A 3 -13.09 -1.17 41.25
CA GLU A 3 -13.86 -1.77 40.16
C GLU A 3 -13.15 -1.48 38.83
N LEU A 4 -12.58 -2.54 38.26
CA LEU A 4 -12.05 -2.60 36.91
C LEU A 4 -13.20 -2.38 35.91
N GLY A 5 -13.13 -1.28 35.16
CA GLY A 5 -14.06 -0.98 34.09
C GLY A 5 -14.06 -2.07 33.01
N THR A 6 -15.23 -2.65 32.78
CA THR A 6 -15.48 -3.56 31.67
C THR A 6 -15.49 -2.76 30.36
N VAL A 7 -14.51 -3.01 29.48
CA VAL A 7 -14.49 -2.47 28.12
C VAL A 7 -15.46 -3.28 27.26
N VAL A 8 -16.62 -2.72 26.95
CA VAL A 8 -17.56 -3.30 25.98
C VAL A 8 -17.11 -2.93 24.57
N ARG A 9 -16.72 -3.93 23.78
CA ARG A 9 -16.35 -3.83 22.37
C ARG A 9 -17.62 -3.54 21.54
N LEU A 10 -17.70 -2.39 20.90
CA LEU A 10 -18.76 -2.09 19.93
C LEU A 10 -18.37 -2.69 18.57
N GLU A 11 -19.20 -3.60 18.06
CA GLU A 11 -19.09 -4.11 16.68
C GLU A 11 -19.59 -3.07 15.68
N PRO A 12 -18.91 -2.87 14.53
CA PRO A 12 -19.23 -1.80 13.59
C PRO A 12 -20.35 -2.17 12.61
N HIS A 13 -21.40 -2.89 13.02
CA HIS A 13 -22.54 -3.20 12.14
C HIS A 13 -23.88 -3.30 12.91
N ARG A 14 -24.35 -2.21 13.51
CA ARG A 14 -25.78 -2.06 13.84
C ARG A 14 -26.33 -0.77 13.27
N CYS A 15 -27.06 -0.92 12.16
CA CYS A 15 -27.97 0.10 11.66
C CYS A 15 -29.05 0.33 12.73
N VAL A 16 -29.09 1.53 13.29
CA VAL A 16 -30.14 1.96 14.22
C VAL A 16 -31.43 2.07 13.43
N ARG A 17 -32.34 1.10 13.62
CA ARG A 17 -33.73 1.23 13.15
C ARG A 17 -34.43 2.28 14.01
N THR A 18 -34.64 3.48 13.46
CA THR A 18 -35.59 4.43 14.02
C THR A 18 -37.00 3.88 13.81
N GLY A 19 -37.62 3.45 14.90
CA GLY A 19 -39.01 3.04 14.92
C GLY A 19 -39.92 4.26 14.79
N VAL A 20 -40.70 4.31 13.72
CA VAL A 20 -41.93 5.09 13.65
C VAL A 20 -43.08 4.10 13.49
N ARG A 21 -43.94 4.00 14.52
CA ARG A 21 -45.20 3.25 14.45
C ARG A 21 -46.18 4.04 13.59
N ALA A 22 -46.62 3.45 12.48
CA ALA A 22 -47.79 3.92 11.73
C ALA A 22 -49.01 3.09 12.16
N ASN A 23 -50.02 3.73 12.74
CA ASN A 23 -51.36 3.17 12.89
C ASN A 23 -52.14 3.44 11.60
N GLY A 24 -52.36 2.42 10.76
CA GLY A 24 -53.22 2.50 9.57
C GLY A 24 -52.89 1.41 8.53
N PRO A 25 -53.86 0.92 7.72
CA PRO A 25 -53.68 -0.24 6.87
C PRO A 25 -52.90 0.16 5.60
N GLY A 26 -51.76 -0.48 5.33
CA GLY A 26 -50.96 -0.11 4.16
C GLY A 26 -49.80 -1.07 3.85
N LEU A 27 -50.12 -2.03 2.97
CA LEU A 27 -49.29 -2.66 1.93
C LEU A 27 -47.76 -2.68 2.10
N VAL A 28 -47.22 -3.90 2.24
CA VAL A 28 -45.80 -4.20 2.01
C VAL A 28 -45.52 -4.04 0.51
N VAL A 29 -44.63 -3.12 0.15
CA VAL A 29 -44.07 -2.98 -1.20
C VAL A 29 -42.56 -3.17 -1.11
N ASP A 30 -42.01 -3.86 -2.11
CA ASP A 30 -40.61 -4.26 -2.37
C ASP A 30 -39.50 -3.51 -1.57
N PRO A 31 -38.42 -4.19 -1.16
CA PRO A 31 -37.27 -3.55 -0.53
C PRO A 31 -36.51 -2.70 -1.56
N GLY A 32 -36.99 -1.48 -1.81
CA GLY A 32 -36.34 -0.55 -2.75
C GLY A 32 -37.16 0.66 -3.17
N LEU A 33 -38.46 0.75 -2.88
CA LEU A 33 -39.30 1.87 -3.31
C LEU A 33 -39.81 2.68 -2.11
N VAL A 34 -39.25 3.86 -1.90
CA VAL A 34 -39.78 4.86 -0.96
C VAL A 34 -40.66 5.82 -1.74
N VAL A 35 -41.97 5.75 -1.54
CA VAL A 35 -42.92 6.72 -2.10
C VAL A 35 -43.19 7.78 -1.04
N VAL A 36 -42.83 9.03 -1.32
CA VAL A 36 -43.21 10.18 -0.49
C VAL A 36 -44.36 10.89 -1.19
N LEU A 37 -45.46 11.09 -0.47
CA LEU A 37 -46.57 11.92 -0.93
C LEU A 37 -46.33 13.35 -0.45
N ASP A 38 -46.44 14.32 -1.35
CA ASP A 38 -46.46 15.72 -0.94
C ASP A 38 -47.79 16.06 -0.23
N PRO A 39 -47.90 17.22 0.45
CA PRO A 39 -49.14 17.63 1.15
C PRO A 39 -50.36 17.81 0.23
N LEU A 40 -50.17 17.76 -1.09
CA LEU A 40 -51.20 17.92 -2.13
C LEU A 40 -51.56 16.58 -2.82
N GLY A 41 -50.96 15.47 -2.40
CA GLY A 41 -51.26 14.13 -2.91
C GLY A 41 -50.55 13.74 -4.21
N HIS A 42 -49.55 14.50 -4.67
CA HIS A 42 -48.77 14.11 -5.83
C HIS A 42 -47.76 13.01 -5.46
N ARG A 43 -47.68 11.99 -6.33
CA ARG A 43 -46.63 10.97 -6.25
C ARG A 43 -45.29 11.60 -6.62
N VAL A 44 -44.38 11.70 -5.65
CA VAL A 44 -42.97 11.98 -5.91
C VAL A 44 -42.25 10.64 -6.04
N GLU A 45 -41.88 10.29 -7.27
CA GLU A 45 -41.15 9.07 -7.57
C GLU A 45 -39.66 9.30 -7.32
N LEU A 46 -39.17 8.90 -6.14
CA LEU A 46 -37.75 8.96 -5.83
C LEU A 46 -37.05 7.82 -6.58
N THR A 47 -36.41 8.15 -7.70
CA THR A 47 -35.61 7.19 -8.46
C THR A 47 -34.42 6.77 -7.59
N PRO A 48 -34.24 5.48 -7.25
CA PRO A 48 -33.06 5.06 -6.53
C PRO A 48 -31.84 5.38 -7.38
N CYS A 49 -30.96 6.25 -6.90
CA CYS A 49 -29.64 6.41 -7.48
C CYS A 49 -28.95 5.04 -7.36
N ARG A 50 -28.90 4.27 -8.45
CA ARG A 50 -28.10 3.06 -8.54
C ARG A 50 -26.62 3.47 -8.54
N THR A 51 -26.09 3.84 -7.39
CA THR A 51 -24.66 3.72 -7.17
C THR A 51 -24.36 2.23 -7.23
N LYS A 52 -23.75 1.77 -8.33
CA LYS A 52 -23.10 0.45 -8.33
C LYS A 52 -22.20 0.46 -7.10
N SER A 53 -22.49 -0.36 -6.09
CA SER A 53 -21.57 -0.57 -4.98
C SER A 53 -20.31 -1.16 -5.58
N ARG A 54 -19.34 -0.32 -5.92
CA ARG A 54 -18.05 -0.77 -6.42
C ARG A 54 -17.43 -1.47 -5.21
N MET A 55 -17.35 -2.80 -5.28
CA MET A 55 -16.72 -3.60 -4.23
C MET A 55 -15.37 -2.98 -3.90
N ALA A 56 -15.12 -2.74 -2.62
CA ALA A 56 -13.87 -2.16 -2.15
C ALA A 56 -12.70 -3.02 -2.65
N LYS A 57 -11.69 -2.39 -3.26
CA LYS A 57 -10.48 -3.10 -3.70
C LYS A 57 -9.74 -3.63 -2.48
N ARG A 58 -9.26 -4.86 -2.55
CA ARG A 58 -8.48 -5.52 -1.49
C ARG A 58 -7.00 -5.40 -1.83
N VAL A 59 -6.23 -4.68 -1.03
CA VAL A 59 -4.83 -4.39 -1.33
C VAL A 59 -3.93 -4.98 -0.26
N ALA A 60 -2.98 -5.81 -0.68
CA ALA A 60 -1.90 -6.28 0.16
C ALA A 60 -0.83 -5.19 0.27
N VAL A 61 -0.32 -4.93 1.48
CA VAL A 61 0.82 -4.04 1.71
C VAL A 61 1.93 -4.84 2.36
N VAL A 62 3.11 -4.93 1.72
CA VAL A 62 4.25 -5.70 2.25
C VAL A 62 5.27 -4.75 2.86
N LEU A 63 5.51 -4.92 4.16
CA LEU A 63 6.41 -4.12 4.98
C LEU A 63 7.74 -4.85 5.21
N ALA A 64 8.76 -4.09 5.60
CA ALA A 64 10.13 -4.55 5.73
C ALA A 64 10.75 -4.29 7.10
N GLY A 65 9.96 -3.90 8.11
CA GLY A 65 10.38 -3.42 9.42
C GLY A 65 9.72 -2.07 9.73
N CYS A 66 10.25 -1.30 10.70
CA CYS A 66 9.67 -0.01 11.11
C CYS A 66 10.75 1.06 11.36
N GLY A 67 11.21 1.72 10.29
CA GLY A 67 12.27 2.72 10.35
C GLY A 67 13.01 2.82 9.01
N VAL A 68 13.37 4.03 8.56
CA VAL A 68 13.96 4.22 7.23
C VAL A 68 15.27 3.46 7.03
N TYR A 69 16.13 3.32 8.04
CA TYR A 69 17.46 2.73 7.86
C TYR A 69 17.52 1.21 7.98
N ASP A 70 16.52 0.59 8.62
CA ASP A 70 16.49 -0.84 8.93
C ASP A 70 15.15 -1.54 8.64
N GLY A 71 14.15 -0.80 8.15
CA GLY A 71 12.81 -1.28 7.90
C GLY A 71 12.08 -0.52 6.78
N SER A 72 10.75 -0.50 6.84
CA SER A 72 9.94 0.35 5.97
C SER A 72 10.02 1.81 6.40
N GLU A 73 10.08 2.72 5.42
CA GLU A 73 9.95 4.15 5.68
C GLU A 73 8.54 4.45 6.23
N ILE A 74 8.48 5.11 7.39
CA ILE A 74 7.27 5.23 8.20
C ILE A 74 6.27 6.17 7.54
N HIS A 75 6.75 7.28 6.98
CA HIS A 75 5.90 8.26 6.31
C HIS A 75 5.33 7.73 4.99
N GLU A 76 6.09 6.95 4.23
CA GLU A 76 5.66 6.28 3.00
C GLU A 76 4.61 5.23 3.30
N ALA A 77 4.87 4.34 4.26
CA ALA A 77 3.91 3.34 4.68
C ALA A 77 2.61 4.01 5.16
N SER A 78 2.71 5.06 5.97
CA SER A 78 1.55 5.84 6.40
C SER A 78 0.82 6.51 5.23
N ALA A 79 1.54 7.08 4.25
CA ALA A 79 0.95 7.72 3.08
C ALA A 79 0.20 6.70 2.20
N VAL A 80 0.79 5.52 1.97
CA VAL A 80 0.14 4.40 1.28
C VAL A 80 -1.18 4.04 1.96
N LEU A 81 -1.19 3.86 3.28
CA LEU A 81 -2.40 3.52 4.04
C LEU A 81 -3.47 4.61 3.96
N VAL A 82 -3.08 5.88 4.10
CA VAL A 82 -4.01 7.01 4.01
C VAL A 82 -4.64 7.10 2.62
N HIS A 83 -3.86 6.97 1.55
CA HIS A 83 -4.38 7.06 0.18
C HIS A 83 -5.21 5.84 -0.21
N LEU A 84 -4.86 4.64 0.26
CA LEU A 84 -5.69 3.44 0.09
C LEU A 84 -7.04 3.61 0.79
N SER A 85 -7.04 4.11 2.03
CA SER A 85 -8.26 4.41 2.77
C SER A 85 -9.11 5.47 2.06
N ARG A 86 -8.51 6.56 1.58
CA ARG A 86 -9.21 7.58 0.77
C ARG A 86 -9.79 7.02 -0.52
N GLY A 87 -9.11 6.05 -1.13
CA GLY A 87 -9.59 5.32 -2.31
C GLY A 87 -10.68 4.29 -2.03
N GLY A 88 -11.12 4.13 -0.77
CA GLY A 88 -12.12 3.15 -0.37
C GLY A 88 -11.63 1.70 -0.43
N ALA A 89 -10.31 1.48 -0.42
CA ALA A 89 -9.72 0.15 -0.41
C ALA A 89 -9.69 -0.46 1.00
N THR A 90 -9.79 -1.79 1.07
CA THR A 90 -9.50 -2.58 2.26
C THR A 90 -8.05 -3.03 2.20
N VAL A 91 -7.36 -2.97 3.34
CA VAL A 91 -5.91 -3.23 3.41
C VAL A 91 -5.62 -4.39 4.34
N GLN A 92 -4.75 -5.28 3.89
CA GLN A 92 -4.13 -6.31 4.72
C GLN A 92 -2.61 -6.17 4.62
N MET A 93 -1.94 -6.05 5.76
CA MET A 93 -0.50 -5.89 5.83
C MET A 93 0.20 -7.22 6.02
N PHE A 94 1.38 -7.34 5.42
CA PHE A 94 2.23 -8.53 5.48
C PHE A 94 3.69 -8.14 5.70
N ALA A 95 4.48 -9.05 6.25
CA ALA A 95 5.92 -8.92 6.32
C ALA A 95 6.57 -10.31 6.45
N PRO A 96 7.77 -10.54 5.88
CA PRO A 96 8.46 -11.82 6.06
C PRO A 96 8.87 -11.98 7.53
N ASN A 97 8.74 -13.19 8.06
CA ASN A 97 9.13 -13.49 9.44
C ASN A 97 10.60 -13.88 9.53
N VAL A 98 11.47 -12.88 9.36
CA VAL A 98 12.94 -13.02 9.37
C VAL A 98 13.59 -11.95 10.26
N ASP A 99 14.82 -12.18 10.68
CA ASP A 99 15.62 -11.15 11.35
C ASP A 99 15.94 -9.99 10.37
N GLN A 100 15.96 -8.76 10.88
CA GLN A 100 16.48 -7.63 10.12
C GLN A 100 17.98 -7.82 9.86
N MET A 101 18.46 -7.42 8.68
CA MET A 101 19.90 -7.48 8.35
C MET A 101 20.75 -6.65 9.33
N HIS A 102 20.27 -5.46 9.67
CA HIS A 102 20.85 -4.59 10.67
C HIS A 102 19.73 -3.98 11.52
N VAL A 103 20.05 -3.62 12.76
CA VAL A 103 19.23 -2.68 13.56
C VAL A 103 20.01 -1.38 13.63
N VAL A 104 19.35 -0.23 13.41
CA VAL A 104 20.03 1.05 13.29
C VAL A 104 19.51 2.04 14.32
N ASN A 105 20.42 2.67 15.05
CA ASN A 105 20.08 3.84 15.85
C ASN A 105 19.86 5.04 14.91
N HIS A 106 18.60 5.38 14.69
CA HIS A 106 18.22 6.44 13.75
C HIS A 106 18.66 7.85 14.17
N LEU A 107 18.97 8.08 15.45
CA LEU A 107 19.52 9.36 15.92
C LEU A 107 20.99 9.52 15.51
N LYS A 108 21.75 8.42 15.50
CA LYS A 108 23.18 8.42 15.17
C LYS A 108 23.48 8.05 13.71
N GLY A 109 22.55 7.35 13.05
CA GLY A 109 22.79 6.76 11.73
C GLY A 109 23.71 5.54 11.74
N GLU A 110 23.93 4.93 12.91
CA GLU A 110 24.90 3.85 13.12
C GLU A 110 24.20 2.52 13.48
N PRO A 111 24.72 1.36 13.04
CA PRO A 111 24.23 0.06 13.48
C PRO A 111 24.30 -0.11 15.00
N SER A 112 23.36 -0.88 15.57
CA SER A 112 23.41 -1.37 16.94
C SER A 112 23.60 -2.90 16.97
N GLU A 113 24.07 -3.42 18.11
CA GLU A 113 24.22 -4.86 18.35
C GLU A 113 22.89 -5.57 18.66
N GLU A 114 21.77 -4.84 18.62
CA GLU A 114 20.45 -5.41 18.86
C GLU A 114 20.02 -6.32 17.71
N LYS A 115 19.13 -7.28 18.02
CA LYS A 115 18.43 -8.08 17.01
C LYS A 115 16.94 -7.79 17.07
N ARG A 116 16.34 -7.61 15.90
CA ARG A 116 14.90 -7.39 15.74
C ARG A 116 14.40 -8.18 14.55
N ASN A 117 13.12 -8.55 14.59
CA ASN A 117 12.46 -9.32 13.56
C ASN A 117 11.58 -8.39 12.69
N VAL A 118 11.63 -8.59 11.38
CA VAL A 118 10.95 -7.78 10.37
C VAL A 118 9.43 -7.77 10.57
N LEU A 119 8.80 -8.93 10.79
CA LEU A 119 7.36 -9.04 11.02
C LEU A 119 6.95 -8.39 12.34
N VAL A 120 7.69 -8.64 13.41
CA VAL A 120 7.42 -8.08 14.75
C VAL A 120 7.48 -6.55 14.73
N GLU A 121 8.54 -5.98 14.14
CA GLU A 121 8.67 -4.52 14.08
C GLU A 121 7.66 -3.89 13.12
N SER A 122 7.34 -4.55 12.00
CA SER A 122 6.29 -4.09 11.07
C SER A 122 4.90 -4.06 11.72
N ALA A 123 4.64 -4.88 12.75
CA ALA A 123 3.39 -4.86 13.50
C ALA A 123 3.13 -3.52 14.20
N ARG A 124 4.16 -2.70 14.43
CA ARG A 124 4.04 -1.32 14.94
C ARG A 124 3.25 -0.44 13.97
N LEU A 125 3.63 -0.45 12.69
CA LEU A 125 2.93 0.27 11.61
C LEU A 125 1.50 -0.26 11.44
N ALA A 126 1.35 -1.57 11.52
CA ALA A 126 0.07 -2.25 11.31
C ALA A 126 -0.88 -2.23 12.52
N ARG A 127 -0.46 -1.66 13.65
CA ARG A 127 -1.20 -1.69 14.93
C ARG A 127 -1.61 -3.12 15.33
N GLY A 128 -0.72 -4.08 15.10
CA GLY A 128 -0.92 -5.51 15.34
C GLY A 128 -1.72 -6.26 14.27
N ASN A 129 -2.33 -5.59 13.29
CA ASN A 129 -3.09 -6.22 12.20
C ASN A 129 -2.19 -6.53 11.00
N ILE A 130 -1.26 -7.46 11.18
CA ILE A 130 -0.30 -7.90 10.16
C ILE A 130 -0.22 -9.42 10.13
N GLN A 131 0.09 -10.00 8.98
CA GLN A 131 0.34 -11.44 8.84
C GLN A 131 1.74 -11.73 8.31
N ASP A 132 2.20 -12.94 8.57
CA ASP A 132 3.39 -13.50 7.92
C ASP A 132 3.17 -13.52 6.40
N LEU A 133 4.16 -13.05 5.63
CA LEU A 133 4.11 -12.97 4.18
C LEU A 133 3.84 -14.33 3.52
N SER A 134 4.27 -15.43 4.14
CA SER A 134 3.96 -16.79 3.69
C SER A 134 2.44 -17.10 3.59
N LYS A 135 1.59 -16.32 4.27
CA LYS A 135 0.12 -16.46 4.24
C LYS A 135 -0.55 -15.65 3.14
N LEU A 136 0.21 -14.83 2.40
CA LEU A 136 -0.34 -13.99 1.34
C LEU A 136 -0.90 -14.87 0.21
N SER A 137 -2.18 -14.68 -0.10
CA SER A 137 -2.83 -15.27 -1.28
C SER A 137 -3.27 -14.18 -2.23
N THR A 138 -2.92 -14.35 -3.51
CA THR A 138 -3.43 -13.52 -4.59
C THR A 138 -4.96 -13.59 -4.69
N LYS A 139 -5.61 -14.71 -4.38
CA LYS A 139 -7.08 -14.87 -4.45
C LYS A 139 -7.83 -13.86 -3.57
N ASP A 140 -7.20 -13.47 -2.47
CA ASP A 140 -7.78 -12.58 -1.47
C ASP A 140 -7.50 -11.09 -1.75
N HIS A 141 -6.72 -10.79 -2.79
CA HIS A 141 -6.25 -9.43 -3.07
C HIS A 141 -6.33 -9.09 -4.55
N ASP A 142 -6.62 -7.83 -4.83
CA ASP A 142 -6.75 -7.28 -6.17
C ASP A 142 -5.47 -6.55 -6.59
N ALA A 143 -4.63 -6.13 -5.63
CA ALA A 143 -3.35 -5.47 -5.86
C ALA A 143 -2.37 -5.70 -4.70
N ILE A 144 -1.09 -5.37 -4.92
CA ILE A 144 -0.03 -5.41 -3.89
C ILE A 144 0.81 -4.13 -3.94
N ILE A 145 1.22 -3.60 -2.79
CA ILE A 145 2.06 -2.40 -2.68
C ILE A 145 3.24 -2.65 -1.73
N PHE A 146 4.41 -2.16 -2.13
CA PHE A 146 5.65 -2.17 -1.35
C PHE A 146 6.09 -0.72 -1.07
N PRO A 147 5.99 -0.25 0.18
CA PRO A 147 6.66 0.97 0.60
C PRO A 147 8.19 0.83 0.52
N GLY A 148 8.90 1.96 0.50
CA GLY A 148 10.34 2.01 0.52
C GLY A 148 10.95 1.88 1.92
N GLY A 149 12.05 2.60 2.12
CA GLY A 149 12.97 2.43 3.24
C GLY A 149 14.08 1.40 2.92
N PHE A 150 15.22 1.54 3.60
CA PHE A 150 16.35 0.63 3.40
C PHE A 150 16.05 -0.81 3.79
N GLY A 151 15.03 -1.08 4.60
CA GLY A 151 14.54 -2.44 4.82
C GLY A 151 14.07 -3.11 3.52
N ALA A 152 13.51 -2.37 2.56
CA ALA A 152 13.19 -2.93 1.24
C ALA A 152 14.47 -3.38 0.49
N ALA A 153 15.59 -2.69 0.69
CA ALA A 153 16.88 -2.98 0.08
C ALA A 153 17.78 -3.92 0.92
N LYS A 154 17.43 -4.21 2.17
CA LYS A 154 18.23 -5.01 3.13
C LYS A 154 17.53 -6.30 3.59
N ASN A 155 16.22 -6.26 3.77
CA ASN A 155 15.43 -7.35 4.36
C ASN A 155 14.56 -8.05 3.30
N LEU A 156 13.96 -7.29 2.37
CA LEU A 156 13.21 -7.86 1.25
C LEU A 156 14.14 -8.32 0.11
N CYS A 157 15.34 -7.77 0.05
CA CYS A 157 16.43 -8.18 -0.83
C CYS A 157 17.79 -7.75 -0.24
N THR A 158 18.89 -8.06 -0.93
CA THR A 158 20.25 -7.67 -0.54
C THR A 158 20.81 -6.49 -1.35
N TRP A 159 19.95 -5.66 -1.97
CA TRP A 159 20.35 -4.55 -2.84
C TRP A 159 21.32 -3.56 -2.18
N ALA A 160 21.09 -3.22 -0.91
CA ALA A 160 21.92 -2.25 -0.20
C ALA A 160 23.39 -2.66 -0.06
N VAL A 161 23.69 -3.96 -0.17
CA VAL A 161 25.05 -4.51 -0.04
C VAL A 161 25.59 -5.11 -1.35
N GLN A 162 24.72 -5.53 -2.26
CA GLN A 162 25.09 -6.25 -3.49
C GLN A 162 24.67 -5.53 -4.78
N GLY A 163 23.95 -4.40 -4.70
CA GLY A 163 23.46 -3.66 -5.86
C GLY A 163 22.70 -4.55 -6.84
N LYS A 164 23.01 -4.43 -8.14
CA LYS A 164 22.39 -5.24 -9.21
C LYS A 164 22.54 -6.76 -9.01
N ASP A 165 23.58 -7.19 -8.30
CA ASP A 165 23.88 -8.61 -8.07
C ASP A 165 23.14 -9.17 -6.85
N CYS A 166 22.21 -8.40 -6.27
CA CYS A 166 21.43 -8.81 -5.12
C CYS A 166 20.59 -10.07 -5.35
N SER A 167 20.16 -10.66 -4.24
CA SER A 167 19.11 -11.68 -4.19
C SER A 167 17.85 -11.08 -3.55
N VAL A 168 16.68 -11.45 -4.06
CA VAL A 168 15.39 -11.08 -3.47
C VAL A 168 14.94 -12.22 -2.56
N ASN A 169 14.40 -11.90 -1.38
CA ASN A 169 13.83 -12.88 -0.46
C ASN A 169 12.82 -13.77 -1.21
N ASN A 170 12.85 -15.08 -0.96
CA ASN A 170 12.07 -16.05 -1.73
C ASN A 170 10.55 -15.81 -1.65
N GLU A 171 10.03 -15.41 -0.48
CA GLU A 171 8.61 -15.10 -0.29
C GLU A 171 8.21 -13.83 -1.03
N VAL A 172 9.06 -12.80 -1.00
CA VAL A 172 8.86 -11.54 -1.74
C VAL A 172 8.87 -11.79 -3.24
N LYS A 173 9.85 -12.56 -3.73
CA LYS A 173 9.95 -12.98 -5.13
C LYS A 173 8.69 -13.74 -5.56
N ALA A 174 8.26 -14.72 -4.77
CA ALA A 174 7.06 -15.50 -5.05
C ALA A 174 5.80 -14.62 -5.09
N ALA A 175 5.65 -13.67 -4.17
CA ALA A 175 4.55 -12.72 -4.15
C ALA A 175 4.52 -11.85 -5.41
N LEU A 176 5.65 -11.22 -5.78
CA LEU A 176 5.75 -10.40 -6.99
C LEU A 176 5.41 -11.19 -8.25
N GLN A 177 5.95 -12.39 -8.39
CA GLN A 177 5.68 -13.26 -9.55
C GLN A 177 4.22 -13.70 -9.60
N ALA A 178 3.61 -14.04 -8.46
CA ALA A 178 2.22 -14.45 -8.39
C ALA A 178 1.27 -13.31 -8.81
N PHE A 179 1.42 -12.11 -8.25
CA PHE A 179 0.59 -10.95 -8.61
C PHE A 179 0.80 -10.55 -10.08
N HIS A 180 2.04 -10.55 -10.58
CA HIS A 180 2.33 -10.26 -11.99
C HIS A 180 1.69 -11.30 -12.93
N SER A 181 1.81 -12.59 -12.61
CA SER A 181 1.26 -13.67 -13.45
C SER A 181 -0.27 -13.66 -13.54
N GLU A 182 -0.95 -13.17 -12.50
CA GLU A 182 -2.40 -12.97 -12.49
C GLU A 182 -2.83 -11.64 -13.10
N GLY A 183 -1.89 -10.82 -13.59
CA GLY A 183 -2.16 -9.50 -14.13
C GLY A 183 -2.77 -8.57 -13.09
N LYS A 184 -2.33 -8.64 -11.84
CA LYS A 184 -2.75 -7.73 -10.76
C LYS A 184 -1.71 -6.62 -10.59
N PRO A 185 -2.14 -5.36 -10.40
CA PRO A 185 -1.21 -4.25 -10.32
C PRO A 185 -0.32 -4.32 -9.07
N ILE A 186 0.92 -3.87 -9.25
CA ILE A 186 1.96 -3.81 -8.23
C ILE A 186 2.41 -2.35 -8.08
N GLY A 187 2.28 -1.80 -6.88
CA GLY A 187 2.78 -0.47 -6.52
C GLY A 187 4.13 -0.55 -5.79
N LEU A 188 5.13 0.22 -6.19
CA LEU A 188 6.42 0.28 -5.49
C LEU A 188 6.91 1.73 -5.36
N CYS A 189 7.28 2.19 -4.17
CA CYS A 189 7.84 3.53 -3.98
C CYS A 189 9.26 3.55 -3.40
N CYS A 190 9.98 4.66 -3.65
CA CYS A 190 11.36 4.87 -3.23
C CYS A 190 12.31 3.83 -3.81
N ILE A 191 13.02 3.05 -2.99
CA ILE A 191 14.00 2.06 -3.45
C ILE A 191 13.35 0.71 -3.81
N SER A 192 12.13 0.45 -3.34
CA SER A 192 11.44 -0.83 -3.59
C SER A 192 11.23 -1.21 -5.08
N PRO A 193 11.19 -0.30 -6.08
CA PRO A 193 11.16 -0.66 -7.50
C PRO A 193 12.31 -1.57 -7.97
N VAL A 194 13.44 -1.60 -7.26
CA VAL A 194 14.55 -2.53 -7.57
C VAL A 194 14.14 -4.01 -7.40
N LEU A 195 13.15 -4.28 -6.55
CA LEU A 195 12.57 -5.62 -6.38
C LEU A 195 11.90 -6.08 -7.68
N ALA A 196 11.10 -5.21 -8.30
CA ALA A 196 10.45 -5.50 -9.57
C ALA A 196 11.49 -5.64 -10.68
N ALA A 197 12.46 -4.72 -10.78
CA ALA A 197 13.53 -4.80 -11.78
C ALA A 197 14.34 -6.11 -11.70
N LYS A 198 14.51 -6.66 -10.50
CA LYS A 198 15.23 -7.92 -10.30
C LYS A 198 14.40 -9.17 -10.62
N VAL A 199 13.08 -9.09 -10.47
CA VAL A 199 12.16 -10.25 -10.52
C VAL A 199 11.38 -10.33 -11.83
N LEU A 200 11.09 -9.19 -12.47
CA LEU A 200 10.21 -9.04 -13.62
C LEU A 200 11.01 -8.50 -14.83
N PRO A 201 11.49 -9.39 -15.73
CA PRO A 201 12.36 -8.98 -16.82
C PRO A 201 11.70 -7.97 -17.76
N GLY A 202 12.44 -6.92 -18.12
CA GLY A 202 12.02 -5.93 -19.12
C GLY A 202 10.90 -5.00 -18.63
N CYS A 203 10.74 -4.82 -17.32
CA CYS A 203 9.80 -3.86 -16.78
C CYS A 203 10.33 -2.41 -16.84
N GLU A 204 9.42 -1.46 -16.82
CA GLU A 204 9.72 -0.04 -16.65
C GLU A 204 9.41 0.42 -15.23
N VAL A 205 10.32 1.18 -14.62
CA VAL A 205 10.16 1.71 -13.26
C VAL A 205 10.76 3.10 -13.14
N THR A 206 10.32 3.87 -12.15
CA THR A 206 11.02 5.08 -11.71
C THR A 206 11.54 4.94 -10.29
N VAL A 207 12.69 5.55 -10.04
CA VAL A 207 13.25 5.78 -8.70
C VAL A 207 13.63 7.25 -8.50
N GLY A 208 13.25 8.15 -9.41
CA GLY A 208 13.58 9.59 -9.34
C GLY A 208 14.08 10.17 -10.66
N ILE A 209 14.88 11.24 -10.56
CA ILE A 209 15.53 11.93 -11.69
C ILE A 209 17.06 11.69 -11.63
N GLU A 210 17.67 11.28 -12.74
CA GLU A 210 19.10 10.90 -12.77
C GLU A 210 20.09 12.08 -12.63
N LYS A 211 19.71 13.29 -13.06
CA LYS A 211 20.62 14.45 -13.17
C LYS A 211 20.09 15.66 -12.40
N ASP A 212 19.76 15.45 -11.13
CA ASP A 212 19.26 16.50 -10.25
C ASP A 212 19.86 16.33 -8.85
N SER A 213 20.38 17.42 -8.27
CA SER A 213 21.02 17.39 -6.95
C SER A 213 20.06 17.02 -5.82
N LYS A 214 18.75 17.15 -6.03
CA LYS A 214 17.74 16.66 -5.09
C LYS A 214 17.67 15.14 -5.03
N TYR A 215 18.25 14.42 -5.99
CA TYR A 215 18.12 12.96 -6.16
C TYR A 215 19.49 12.27 -6.11
N PRO A 216 20.21 12.33 -4.97
CA PRO A 216 21.63 11.97 -4.90
C PRO A 216 21.94 10.53 -5.31
N ASP A 217 21.03 9.58 -5.02
CA ASP A 217 21.25 8.15 -5.23
C ASP A 217 20.57 7.60 -6.50
N THR A 218 19.91 8.46 -7.28
CA THR A 218 19.11 8.00 -8.43
C THR A 218 19.98 7.55 -9.60
N ALA A 219 21.04 8.28 -9.95
CA ALA A 219 21.84 7.97 -11.14
C ALA A 219 22.41 6.54 -11.13
N GLY A 220 23.07 6.14 -10.03
CA GLY A 220 23.63 4.80 -9.90
C GLY A 220 22.55 3.71 -9.84
N THR A 221 21.42 3.99 -9.20
CA THR A 221 20.29 3.05 -9.13
C THR A 221 19.65 2.85 -10.50
N ALA A 222 19.44 3.94 -11.26
CA ALA A 222 18.89 3.91 -12.61
C ALA A 222 19.81 3.15 -13.58
N GLU A 223 21.12 3.38 -13.51
CA GLU A 223 22.11 2.63 -14.29
C GLU A 223 22.03 1.13 -13.99
N ALA A 224 22.01 0.75 -12.71
CA ALA A 224 21.90 -0.64 -12.29
C ALA A 224 20.59 -1.30 -12.77
N ILE A 225 19.46 -0.58 -12.74
CA ILE A 225 18.17 -1.05 -13.30
C ILE A 225 18.28 -1.30 -14.80
N ASN A 226 18.93 -0.39 -15.54
CA ASN A 226 19.13 -0.56 -16.98
C ASN A 226 20.04 -1.76 -17.30
N GLN A 227 21.09 -1.98 -16.50
CA GLN A 227 21.99 -3.14 -16.62
C GLN A 227 21.28 -4.48 -16.33
N LEU A 228 20.18 -4.47 -15.57
CA LEU A 228 19.32 -5.64 -15.36
C LEU A 228 18.37 -5.93 -16.54
N GLY A 229 18.46 -5.16 -17.62
CA GLY A 229 17.59 -5.29 -18.80
C GLY A 229 16.20 -4.70 -18.60
N CYS A 230 16.01 -3.90 -17.54
CA CYS A 230 14.81 -3.11 -17.31
C CYS A 230 15.04 -1.66 -17.79
N LYS A 231 14.04 -0.80 -17.64
CA LYS A 231 14.14 0.61 -18.05
C LYS A 231 13.79 1.53 -16.89
N HIS A 232 14.74 2.37 -16.50
CA HIS A 232 14.44 3.51 -15.65
C HIS A 232 13.75 4.63 -16.46
N VAL A 233 12.70 5.23 -15.88
CA VAL A 233 12.03 6.41 -16.44
C VAL A 233 12.10 7.54 -15.42
N SER A 234 12.75 8.65 -15.77
CA SER A 234 12.87 9.78 -14.84
C SER A 234 11.51 10.41 -14.57
N LYS A 235 11.17 10.54 -13.28
CA LYS A 235 9.92 11.16 -12.79
C LYS A 235 10.22 12.01 -11.57
N GLY A 236 9.57 13.18 -11.48
CA GLY A 236 9.68 14.03 -10.30
C GLY A 236 8.88 13.51 -9.11
N VAL A 237 9.13 14.07 -7.93
CA VAL A 237 8.51 13.66 -6.65
C VAL A 237 6.98 13.64 -6.65
N GLY A 238 6.32 14.57 -7.36
CA GLY A 238 4.86 14.60 -7.47
C GLY A 238 4.27 13.64 -8.52
N GLU A 239 5.11 12.90 -9.24
CA GLU A 239 4.69 12.02 -10.34
C GLU A 239 4.82 10.53 -9.97
N SER A 240 4.06 9.71 -10.70
CA SER A 240 4.28 8.27 -10.77
C SER A 240 4.51 7.84 -12.22
N HIS A 241 5.22 6.74 -12.40
CA HIS A 241 5.38 6.05 -13.68
C HIS A 241 4.47 4.82 -13.71
N VAL A 242 3.81 4.58 -14.85
CA VAL A 242 2.98 3.40 -15.08
C VAL A 242 3.58 2.58 -16.22
N ASP A 243 3.97 1.35 -15.92
CA ASP A 243 4.23 0.32 -16.92
C ASP A 243 2.93 -0.45 -17.17
N GLU A 244 2.19 -0.05 -18.20
CA GLU A 244 0.90 -0.66 -18.56
C GLU A 244 1.02 -2.14 -18.90
N LYS A 245 2.16 -2.54 -19.50
CA LYS A 245 2.39 -3.92 -19.93
C LYS A 245 2.55 -4.86 -18.74
N ASN A 246 3.31 -4.44 -17.73
CA ASN A 246 3.58 -5.23 -16.53
C ASN A 246 2.69 -4.89 -15.34
N LYS A 247 1.79 -3.91 -15.50
CA LYS A 247 0.93 -3.34 -14.46
C LYS A 247 1.71 -2.88 -13.22
N LEU A 248 2.84 -2.23 -13.44
CA LEU A 248 3.62 -1.63 -12.36
C LEU A 248 3.30 -0.15 -12.26
N VAL A 249 3.15 0.35 -11.04
CA VAL A 249 3.06 1.78 -10.76
C VAL A 249 4.14 2.15 -9.76
N THR A 250 5.01 3.09 -10.10
CA THR A 250 6.17 3.43 -9.28
C THR A 250 6.32 4.94 -9.07
N THR A 251 6.86 5.36 -7.92
CA THR A 251 7.17 6.76 -7.62
C THR A 251 8.42 6.85 -6.76
N CYS A 252 9.15 7.97 -6.81
CA CYS A 252 10.45 8.09 -6.17
C CYS A 252 10.40 8.35 -4.66
N ALA A 253 9.31 8.91 -4.13
CA ALA A 253 9.15 9.21 -2.70
C ALA A 253 10.43 9.81 -2.05
N PHE A 254 10.98 9.22 -0.97
CA PHE A 254 12.18 9.74 -0.31
C PHE A 254 13.53 9.44 -1.03
N MET A 255 13.53 8.99 -2.29
CA MET A 255 14.75 8.99 -3.11
C MET A 255 15.25 10.41 -3.43
N CYS A 256 14.49 11.43 -3.04
CA CYS A 256 14.86 12.83 -3.17
C CYS A 256 14.65 13.66 -1.90
N ASP A 257 15.38 14.78 -1.83
CA ASP A 257 15.13 15.86 -0.87
C ASP A 257 14.00 16.77 -1.37
N ALA A 258 12.83 16.61 -0.76
CA ALA A 258 11.62 17.36 -1.07
C ALA A 258 10.76 17.54 0.20
N PRO A 259 9.89 18.56 0.24
CA PRO A 259 8.90 18.69 1.31
C PRO A 259 8.05 17.42 1.47
N ILE A 260 7.82 16.99 2.71
CA ILE A 260 7.10 15.74 3.03
C ILE A 260 5.71 15.66 2.35
N HIS A 261 5.03 16.79 2.15
CA HIS A 261 3.72 16.80 1.49
C HIS A 261 3.80 16.47 0.01
N GLU A 262 4.87 16.87 -0.70
CA GLU A 262 5.08 16.51 -2.11
C GLU A 262 5.33 15.01 -2.25
N ILE A 263 6.11 14.43 -1.32
CA ILE A 263 6.34 12.98 -1.23
C ILE A 263 5.02 12.25 -0.97
N PHE A 264 4.23 12.74 -0.03
CA PHE A 264 2.89 12.21 0.26
C PHE A 264 1.98 12.25 -0.98
N ASP A 265 2.00 13.33 -1.76
CA ASP A 265 1.19 13.48 -2.97
C ASP A 265 1.65 12.55 -4.10
N GLY A 266 2.96 12.38 -4.29
CA GLY A 266 3.53 11.43 -5.24
C GLY A 266 3.13 9.97 -4.95
N ILE A 267 3.15 9.58 -3.68
CA ILE A 267 2.64 8.27 -3.22
C ILE A 267 1.14 8.15 -3.49
N GLY A 268 0.39 9.24 -3.33
CA GLY A 268 -1.02 9.30 -3.69
C GLY A 268 -1.26 9.04 -5.18
N SER A 269 -0.45 9.64 -6.06
CA SER A 269 -0.47 9.39 -7.50
C SER A 269 -0.24 7.91 -7.81
N MET A 270 0.77 7.29 -7.18
CA MET A 270 1.03 5.85 -7.32
C MET A 270 -0.15 5.00 -6.86
N VAL A 271 -0.70 5.24 -5.66
CA VAL A 271 -1.83 4.46 -5.13
C VAL A 271 -3.07 4.60 -6.02
N GLN A 272 -3.35 5.80 -6.53
CA GLN A 272 -4.44 6.01 -7.47
C GLN A 272 -4.24 5.24 -8.79
N GLY A 273 -3.00 5.18 -9.30
CA GLY A 273 -2.65 4.35 -10.44
C GLY A 273 -2.96 2.86 -10.18
N VAL A 274 -2.49 2.33 -9.05
CA VAL A 274 -2.74 0.94 -8.65
C VAL A 274 -4.24 0.64 -8.56
N LEU A 275 -5.01 1.50 -7.88
CA LEU A 275 -6.45 1.29 -7.71
C LEU A 275 -7.26 1.38 -9.02
N LYS A 276 -6.78 2.15 -10.01
CA LYS A 276 -7.40 2.24 -11.35
C LYS A 276 -7.21 0.95 -12.14
N MET A 277 -6.09 0.25 -11.96
CA MET A 277 -5.72 -0.97 -12.68
C MET A 277 -6.22 -2.25 -12.00
N ALA A 278 -6.63 -2.16 -10.73
CA ALA A 278 -7.10 -3.27 -9.89
C ALA A 278 -8.55 -3.65 -10.18
#